data_AF-A0A841PRS1-F1
#
_entry.id   AF-A0A841PRS1-F1
#
_cell.length_a   1.000
_cell.length_b   1.000
_cell.length_c   1.000
_cell.angle_alpha   90.00
_cell.angle_beta   90.00
_cell.angle_gamma   90.00
#
_symmetry.space_group_name_H-M   'P 1'
#
loop_
_entity.id
_entity.type
_entity.pdbx_description
1 polymer ?
#
loop_
_entity_poly.entity_id
_entity_poly.type
_entity_poly.pdbx_seq_one_letter_code
_entity_poly.pdbx_strand_id
1 'polypeptide(L)'
;MTKLADTERKLAGSTPVRPPHDRMVWIPGGTFLMGSDKHYPEEAPAHRVTVGGFWMDICTVTNRDFARFVEETGYVTAAERPANPDDYPGWQPDMLAPSSVVFIKAKQQVDLRDHYNWWVYVRGANWRRPRGPASSIKKLADHPVVHVAYEDAEAYAKWAGKELPTEAEWEFAARGGLEGAEFPWGDELTPDGMHMANTWQGEFPYRNTLDDGFEYTAPVGSFPANGYGLYDMAGNVWQWTTDWYQEHGQIDSPCCTVDNPRGAKREDSLDPRQPAIRIPRKVMKGGSHLCAPNYCRRYRPAARMAQPVDTSTSHLGFHCIVH
;
A
#
# COMPACT_ATOMS: atom_id res chain seq x y z
N MET A 1 -49.91 -18.09 1.21
CA MET A 1 -48.56 -18.43 0.71
C MET A 1 -47.76 -17.14 0.52
N THR A 2 -47.59 -16.37 1.60
CA THR A 2 -47.17 -14.95 1.49
C THR A 2 -46.31 -14.58 2.69
N LYS A 3 -45.20 -15.30 2.86
CA LYS A 3 -44.14 -14.99 3.84
C LYS A 3 -42.72 -15.37 3.37
N LEU A 4 -42.57 -15.75 2.10
CA LEU A 4 -41.27 -16.10 1.49
C LEU A 4 -40.77 -15.02 0.51
N ALA A 5 -41.61 -14.07 0.09
CA ALA A 5 -41.23 -13.01 -0.85
C ALA A 5 -40.72 -11.71 -0.18
N ASP A 6 -40.90 -11.56 1.14
CA ASP A 6 -40.45 -10.36 1.89
C ASP A 6 -39.03 -10.49 2.46
N THR A 7 -38.44 -11.69 2.43
CA THR A 7 -37.11 -11.95 2.99
C THR A 7 -35.99 -11.76 1.95
N GLU A 8 -36.30 -11.79 0.65
CA GLU A 8 -35.32 -11.56 -0.42
C GLU A 8 -35.16 -10.07 -0.80
N ARG A 9 -35.96 -9.17 -0.21
CA ARG A 9 -35.96 -7.73 -0.54
C ARG A 9 -35.22 -6.85 0.47
N LYS A 10 -34.41 -7.44 1.36
CA LYS A 10 -33.73 -6.71 2.46
C LYS A 10 -32.19 -6.80 2.50
N LEU A 11 -31.55 -7.31 1.43
CA LEU A 11 -30.08 -7.37 1.32
C LEU A 11 -29.50 -6.72 0.05
N ALA A 12 -30.33 -6.10 -0.79
CA ALA A 12 -29.83 -5.17 -1.80
C ALA A 12 -29.65 -3.79 -1.14
N GLY A 13 -28.51 -3.61 -0.45
CA GLY A 13 -28.08 -2.28 -0.01
C GLY A 13 -28.07 -1.37 -1.24
N SER A 14 -28.85 -0.29 -1.20
CA SER A 14 -28.97 0.65 -2.31
C SER A 14 -27.57 1.20 -2.64
N THR A 15 -27.03 0.84 -3.80
CA THR A 15 -25.82 1.46 -4.34
C THR A 15 -26.01 2.99 -4.29
N PRO A 16 -25.13 3.74 -3.63
CA PRO A 16 -25.24 5.19 -3.60
C PRO A 16 -25.14 5.74 -5.04
N VAL A 17 -26.09 6.63 -5.39
CA VAL A 17 -26.37 7.03 -6.78
C VAL A 17 -25.27 7.94 -7.37
N ARG A 18 -24.42 8.54 -6.53
CA ARG A 18 -23.28 9.37 -6.95
C ARG A 18 -22.07 9.23 -6.01
N PRO A 19 -20.84 9.22 -6.55
CA PRO A 19 -19.64 9.25 -5.74
C PRO A 19 -19.53 10.59 -4.99
N PRO A 20 -19.01 10.60 -3.74
CA PRO A 20 -18.82 11.82 -2.96
C PRO A 20 -17.72 12.73 -3.54
N HIS A 21 -16.78 12.15 -4.28
CA HIS A 21 -15.72 12.84 -5.00
C HIS A 21 -15.55 12.26 -6.40
N ASP A 22 -15.00 13.05 -7.32
CA ASP A 22 -14.62 12.53 -8.64
C ASP A 22 -13.63 11.37 -8.51
N ARG A 23 -13.71 10.42 -9.45
CA ARG A 23 -12.79 9.27 -9.56
C ARG A 23 -12.82 8.32 -8.34
N MET A 24 -13.97 8.14 -7.71
CA MET A 24 -14.20 7.06 -6.75
C MET A 24 -15.18 6.02 -7.31
N VAL A 25 -15.02 4.76 -6.88
CA VAL A 25 -15.94 3.66 -7.19
C VAL A 25 -16.53 3.09 -5.90
N TRP A 26 -17.80 2.69 -5.96
CA TRP A 26 -18.49 2.07 -4.84
C TRP A 26 -18.09 0.60 -4.72
N ILE A 27 -17.57 0.25 -3.54
CA ILE A 27 -17.26 -1.12 -3.14
C ILE A 27 -18.43 -1.60 -2.29
N PRO A 28 -19.18 -2.65 -2.70
CA PRO A 28 -20.45 -3.01 -2.07
C PRO A 28 -20.34 -3.52 -0.63
N GLY A 29 -19.12 -3.83 -0.16
CA GLY A 29 -18.91 -4.57 1.07
C GLY A 29 -19.34 -6.02 0.97
N GLY A 30 -19.09 -6.79 2.01
CA GLY A 30 -19.41 -8.21 2.06
C GLY A 30 -18.44 -9.01 2.91
N THR A 31 -18.69 -10.32 2.98
CA THR A 31 -17.79 -11.27 3.65
C THR A 31 -16.84 -11.90 2.64
N PHE A 32 -15.55 -11.95 2.96
CA PHE A 32 -14.52 -12.57 2.13
C PHE A 32 -13.52 -13.36 2.97
N LEU A 33 -12.71 -14.17 2.30
CA LEU A 33 -11.55 -14.83 2.89
C LEU A 33 -10.34 -13.89 2.86
N MET A 34 -9.98 -13.33 4.01
CA MET A 34 -8.80 -12.49 4.19
C MET A 34 -7.56 -13.33 4.49
N GLY A 35 -6.41 -12.95 3.95
CA GLY A 35 -5.13 -13.65 4.13
C GLY A 35 -4.89 -14.82 3.17
N SER A 36 -3.87 -15.62 3.46
CA SER A 36 -3.48 -16.81 2.68
C SER A 36 -2.69 -17.80 3.52
N ASP A 37 -3.02 -19.09 3.42
CA ASP A 37 -2.28 -20.19 4.08
C ASP A 37 -1.16 -20.78 3.22
N LYS A 38 -0.93 -20.25 2.02
CA LYS A 38 -0.07 -20.89 0.99
C LYS A 38 1.26 -20.19 0.76
N HIS A 39 1.46 -18.98 1.31
CA HIS A 39 2.57 -18.10 0.93
C HIS A 39 3.42 -17.71 2.15
N TYR A 40 3.42 -16.43 2.53
CA TYR A 40 4.24 -15.95 3.63
C TYR A 40 3.56 -16.22 4.98
N PRO A 41 4.30 -16.59 6.04
CA PRO A 41 3.72 -16.89 7.36
C PRO A 41 2.86 -15.77 7.94
N GLU A 42 3.23 -14.51 7.71
CA GLU A 42 2.49 -13.34 8.20
C GLU A 42 1.10 -13.15 7.56
N GLU A 43 0.81 -13.85 6.46
CA GLU A 43 -0.48 -13.84 5.77
C GLU A 43 -1.48 -14.86 6.36
N ALA A 44 -0.98 -15.85 7.09
CA ALA A 44 -1.75 -16.94 7.66
C ALA A 44 -2.13 -16.68 9.13
N PRO A 45 -3.30 -17.15 9.61
CA PRO A 45 -4.24 -17.98 8.88
C PRO A 45 -5.20 -17.17 7.99
N ALA A 46 -5.64 -17.79 6.90
CA ALA A 46 -6.78 -17.28 6.14
C ALA A 46 -8.07 -17.39 6.98
N HIS A 47 -8.86 -16.32 7.04
CA HIS A 47 -10.05 -16.25 7.90
C HIS A 47 -11.15 -15.38 7.29
N ARG A 48 -12.40 -15.59 7.71
CA ARG A 48 -13.55 -14.82 7.20
C ARG A 48 -13.63 -13.46 7.86
N VAL A 49 -13.69 -12.42 7.03
CA VAL A 49 -13.85 -11.02 7.45
C VAL A 49 -15.02 -10.41 6.69
N THR A 50 -15.83 -9.61 7.38
CA THR A 50 -16.86 -8.77 6.76
C THR A 50 -16.40 -7.33 6.76
N VAL A 51 -16.62 -6.61 5.66
CA VAL A 51 -16.47 -5.15 5.59
C VAL A 51 -17.78 -4.53 5.10
N GLY A 52 -18.08 -3.32 5.58
CA GLY A 52 -19.17 -2.50 5.07
C GLY A 52 -18.92 -2.04 3.63
N GLY A 53 -19.93 -1.48 2.99
CA GLY A 53 -19.73 -0.80 1.71
C GLY A 53 -19.05 0.56 1.91
N PHE A 54 -18.21 0.96 0.96
CA PHE A 54 -17.48 2.23 1.00
C PHE A 54 -17.12 2.68 -0.42
N TRP A 55 -16.83 3.96 -0.60
CA TRP A 55 -16.22 4.49 -1.81
C TRP A 55 -14.71 4.39 -1.71
N MET A 56 -14.03 4.00 -2.78
CA MET A 56 -12.57 4.00 -2.88
C MET A 56 -12.10 4.76 -4.11
N ASP A 57 -11.01 5.51 -3.99
CA ASP A 57 -10.34 6.12 -5.14
C ASP A 57 -9.98 5.04 -6.16
N ILE A 58 -10.25 5.28 -7.45
CA ILE A 58 -9.96 4.30 -8.51
C ILE A 58 -8.46 4.06 -8.71
N CYS A 59 -7.63 5.01 -8.28
CA CYS A 59 -6.19 5.03 -8.45
C CYS A 59 -5.53 5.60 -7.19
N THR A 60 -4.26 5.25 -6.97
CA THR A 60 -3.44 5.86 -5.92
C THR A 60 -3.35 7.38 -6.10
N VAL A 61 -3.13 8.11 -5.00
CA VAL A 61 -2.96 9.56 -5.04
C VAL A 61 -1.77 9.94 -5.92
N THR A 62 -2.00 10.84 -6.88
CA THR A 62 -0.99 11.25 -7.84
C THR A 62 -0.09 12.37 -7.31
N ASN A 63 1.09 12.55 -7.90
CA ASN A 63 1.93 13.73 -7.63
C ASN A 63 1.20 15.06 -7.91
N ARG A 64 0.31 15.08 -8.91
CA ARG A 64 -0.51 16.26 -9.25
C ARG A 64 -1.47 16.61 -8.11
N ASP A 65 -2.17 15.62 -7.57
CA ASP A 65 -3.13 15.85 -6.49
C ASP A 65 -2.42 16.20 -5.18
N PHE A 66 -1.32 15.51 -4.86
CA PHE A 66 -0.51 15.83 -3.68
C PHE A 66 0.14 17.22 -3.79
N ALA A 67 0.52 17.66 -4.99
CA ALA A 67 1.01 19.01 -5.20
C ALA A 67 -0.05 20.08 -4.91
N ARG A 68 -1.32 19.84 -5.27
CA ARG A 68 -2.45 20.73 -4.93
C ARG A 68 -2.62 20.83 -3.41
N PHE A 69 -2.61 19.70 -2.71
CA PHE A 69 -2.64 19.66 -1.24
C PHE A 69 -1.53 20.53 -0.63
N VAL A 70 -0.29 20.34 -1.06
CA VAL A 70 0.86 21.09 -0.53
C VAL A 70 0.78 22.58 -0.87
N GLU A 71 0.31 22.94 -2.07
CA GLU A 71 0.15 24.33 -2.49
C GLU A 71 -0.92 25.07 -1.67
N GLU A 72 -2.05 24.42 -1.40
CA GLU A 72 -3.16 25.04 -0.66
C GLU A 72 -2.92 25.12 0.85
N THR A 73 -2.13 24.19 1.41
CA THR A 73 -1.96 24.08 2.88
C THR A 73 -0.59 24.54 3.37
N GLY A 74 0.40 24.63 2.47
CA GLY A 74 1.81 24.83 2.85
C GLY A 74 2.42 23.62 3.57
N TYR A 75 1.83 22.43 3.43
CA TYR A 75 2.27 21.22 4.13
C TYR A 75 3.72 20.84 3.80
N VAL A 76 4.48 20.47 4.84
CA VAL A 76 5.87 20.00 4.73
C VAL A 76 5.92 18.57 5.19
N THR A 77 6.29 17.65 4.29
CA THR A 77 6.26 16.20 4.56
C THR A 77 7.28 15.77 5.60
N ALA A 78 7.08 14.60 6.20
CA ALA A 78 8.06 13.99 7.10
C ALA A 78 9.47 13.92 6.49
N ALA A 79 9.58 13.54 5.22
CA ALA A 79 10.84 13.47 4.47
C ALA A 79 11.53 14.84 4.27
N GLU A 80 10.78 15.94 4.41
CA GLU A 80 11.27 17.32 4.28
C GLU A 80 11.66 17.93 5.63
N ARG A 81 11.44 17.21 6.74
CA ARG A 81 11.79 17.64 8.10
C ARG A 81 12.96 16.81 8.65
N PRO A 82 13.77 17.37 9.57
CA PRO A 82 14.72 16.54 10.30
C PRO A 82 14.00 15.46 11.11
N ALA A 83 14.58 14.26 11.18
CA ALA A 83 14.08 13.22 12.05
C ALA A 83 14.23 13.64 13.53
N ASN A 84 13.29 13.22 14.36
CA ASN A 84 13.32 13.55 15.78
C ASN A 84 14.46 12.76 16.48
N PRO A 85 15.45 13.43 17.09
CA PRO A 85 16.57 12.75 17.77
C PRO A 85 16.12 11.81 18.89
N ASP A 86 14.99 12.09 19.55
CA ASP A 86 14.49 11.27 20.65
C ASP A 86 14.02 9.88 20.18
N ASP A 87 13.61 9.76 18.92
CA ASP A 87 13.18 8.49 18.32
C ASP A 87 14.38 7.62 17.89
N TYR A 88 15.56 8.23 17.77
CA TYR A 88 16.79 7.62 17.22
C TYR A 88 18.00 7.84 18.13
N PRO A 89 18.02 7.24 19.34
CA PRO A 89 19.10 7.45 20.30
C PRO A 89 20.46 6.99 19.73
N GLY A 90 21.44 7.88 19.77
CA GLY A 90 22.81 7.63 19.30
C GLY A 90 23.07 7.92 17.82
N TRP A 91 22.06 8.37 17.07
CA TRP A 91 22.26 8.82 15.69
C TRP A 91 23.00 10.17 15.65
N GLN A 92 23.89 10.31 14.67
CA GLN A 92 24.62 11.57 14.46
C GLN A 92 23.70 12.63 13.85
N PRO A 93 23.92 13.93 14.09
CA PRO A 93 23.08 14.99 13.54
C PRO A 93 22.89 14.93 12.02
N ASP A 94 23.92 14.54 11.27
CA ASP A 94 23.83 14.39 9.81
C ASP A 94 22.90 13.25 9.37
N MET A 95 22.72 12.22 10.20
CA MET A 95 21.77 11.13 9.97
C MET A 95 20.31 11.53 10.26
N LEU A 96 20.09 12.68 10.90
CA LEU A 96 18.76 13.20 11.18
C LEU A 96 18.33 14.25 10.14
N ALA A 97 19.16 14.57 9.16
CA ALA A 97 18.82 15.55 8.13
C ALA A 97 17.59 15.11 7.31
N PRO A 98 16.79 16.06 6.76
CA PRO A 98 15.68 15.76 5.86
C PRO A 98 16.09 14.78 4.76
N SER A 99 15.50 13.60 4.77
CA SER A 99 15.92 12.46 3.97
C SER A 99 14.76 11.48 3.79
N SER A 100 14.93 10.56 2.84
CA SER A 100 14.02 9.44 2.66
C SER A 100 14.77 8.21 2.16
N VAL A 101 14.17 7.04 2.29
CA VAL A 101 14.79 5.78 1.86
C VAL A 101 14.54 5.59 0.36
N VAL A 102 15.61 5.46 -0.41
CA VAL A 102 15.58 5.36 -1.88
C VAL A 102 16.14 4.02 -2.31
N PHE A 103 15.46 3.37 -3.24
CA PHE A 103 16.01 2.20 -3.93
C PHE A 103 17.07 2.66 -4.94
N ILE A 104 18.28 2.13 -4.81
CA ILE A 104 19.36 2.30 -5.76
C ILE A 104 19.69 0.92 -6.33
N LYS A 105 19.40 0.76 -7.63
CA LYS A 105 19.68 -0.47 -8.38
C LYS A 105 21.15 -0.87 -8.20
N ALA A 106 21.39 -2.10 -7.78
CA ALA A 106 22.75 -2.60 -7.64
C ALA A 106 23.42 -2.68 -9.02
N LYS A 107 24.74 -2.49 -9.06
CA LYS A 107 25.50 -2.54 -10.33
C LYS A 107 25.80 -3.97 -10.79
N GLN A 108 25.67 -4.92 -9.89
CA GLN A 108 25.97 -6.34 -10.08
C GLN A 108 25.18 -7.16 -9.07
N GLN A 109 25.27 -8.48 -9.15
CA GLN A 109 24.71 -9.38 -8.14
C GLN A 109 25.30 -9.10 -6.75
N VAL A 110 24.44 -9.09 -5.73
CA VAL A 110 24.75 -8.78 -4.33
C VAL A 110 24.06 -9.80 -3.40
N ASP A 111 24.44 -9.84 -2.12
CA ASP A 111 23.78 -10.69 -1.13
C ASP A 111 22.35 -10.19 -0.87
N LEU A 112 21.36 -11.01 -1.22
CA LEU A 112 19.93 -10.67 -1.06
C LEU A 112 19.46 -10.66 0.40
N ARG A 113 20.28 -11.12 1.34
CA ARG A 113 19.98 -11.06 2.79
C ARG A 113 20.34 -9.71 3.40
N ASP A 114 21.18 -8.93 2.73
CA ASP A 114 21.59 -7.61 3.16
C ASP A 114 20.93 -6.54 2.28
N HIS A 115 19.84 -6.00 2.80
CA HIS A 115 19.03 -5.01 2.09
C HIS A 115 19.70 -3.63 1.97
N TYR A 116 20.79 -3.36 2.72
CA TYR A 116 21.56 -2.12 2.58
C TYR A 116 22.33 -2.06 1.26
N ASN A 117 22.43 -3.18 0.52
CA ASN A 117 23.00 -3.21 -0.83
C ASN A 117 22.18 -2.42 -1.86
N TRP A 118 20.90 -2.14 -1.61
CA TRP A 118 20.04 -1.38 -2.53
C TRP A 118 19.10 -0.38 -1.88
N TRP A 119 18.91 -0.40 -0.55
CA TRP A 119 18.20 0.65 0.16
C TRP A 119 19.16 1.64 0.79
N VAL A 120 19.05 2.91 0.39
CA VAL A 120 19.94 3.97 0.84
C VAL A 120 19.12 5.11 1.42
N TYR A 121 19.52 5.60 2.59
CA TYR A 121 18.93 6.80 3.18
C TYR A 121 19.55 8.04 2.54
N VAL A 122 18.77 8.76 1.71
CA VAL A 122 19.27 9.82 0.84
C VAL A 122 18.80 11.19 1.34
N ARG A 123 19.77 12.02 1.73
CA ARG A 123 19.52 13.42 2.10
C ARG A 123 18.87 14.19 0.96
N GLY A 124 17.77 14.88 1.29
CA GLY A 124 16.98 15.68 0.36
C GLY A 124 16.16 14.86 -0.65
N ALA A 125 16.08 13.54 -0.51
CA ALA A 125 15.06 12.74 -1.20
C ALA A 125 13.70 12.97 -0.53
N ASN A 126 12.69 13.27 -1.34
CA ASN A 126 11.31 13.51 -0.90
C ASN A 126 10.36 13.36 -2.10
N TRP A 127 9.07 13.61 -1.90
CA TRP A 127 8.05 13.43 -2.93
C TRP A 127 8.30 14.29 -4.19
N ARG A 128 8.89 15.49 -4.07
CA ARG A 128 9.26 16.34 -5.22
C ARG A 128 10.54 15.87 -5.92
N ARG A 129 11.39 15.15 -5.20
CA ARG A 129 12.73 14.70 -5.61
C ARG A 129 12.92 13.20 -5.30
N PRO A 130 12.16 12.31 -5.98
CA PRO A 130 12.03 10.91 -5.58
C PRO A 130 13.27 10.02 -5.80
N ARG A 131 14.32 10.55 -6.41
CA ARG A 131 15.62 9.87 -6.56
C ARG A 131 16.76 10.67 -5.93
N GLY A 132 16.44 11.55 -4.98
CA GLY A 132 17.39 12.46 -4.34
C GLY A 132 17.48 13.84 -5.00
N PRO A 133 18.36 14.73 -4.50
CA PRO A 133 18.35 16.17 -4.77
C PRO A 133 18.38 16.58 -6.25
N ALA A 134 19.00 15.78 -7.12
CA ALA A 134 19.10 16.07 -8.55
C ALA A 134 17.84 15.68 -9.36
N SER A 135 16.89 14.97 -8.75
CA SER A 135 15.68 14.49 -9.42
C SER A 135 14.51 15.49 -9.33
N SER A 136 13.45 15.25 -10.11
CA SER A 136 12.22 16.05 -10.08
C SER A 136 11.01 15.25 -10.56
N ILE A 137 9.81 15.68 -10.15
CA ILE A 137 8.52 15.15 -10.62
C ILE A 137 7.95 15.84 -11.87
N LYS A 138 8.71 16.68 -12.57
CA LYS A 138 8.20 17.50 -13.71
C LYS A 138 7.50 16.70 -14.82
N LYS A 139 7.86 15.42 -14.98
CA LYS A 139 7.27 14.50 -15.97
C LYS A 139 6.49 13.36 -15.32
N LEU A 140 6.19 13.46 -14.03
CA LEU A 140 5.61 12.40 -13.21
C LEU A 140 4.30 12.84 -12.54
N ALA A 141 3.61 13.84 -13.11
CA ALA A 141 2.39 14.41 -12.53
C ALA A 141 1.32 13.35 -12.27
N ASP A 142 1.16 12.40 -13.20
CA ASP A 142 0.15 11.33 -13.12
C ASP A 142 0.70 10.01 -12.57
N HIS A 143 1.92 10.01 -12.04
CA HIS A 143 2.46 8.89 -11.28
C HIS A 143 2.02 8.98 -9.81
N PRO A 144 1.99 7.85 -9.08
CA PRO A 144 1.74 7.88 -7.65
C PRO A 144 2.72 8.78 -6.92
N VAL A 145 2.23 9.52 -5.92
CA VAL A 145 3.10 10.17 -4.96
C VAL A 145 3.81 9.10 -4.12
N VAL A 146 5.11 9.29 -3.89
CA VAL A 146 5.96 8.44 -3.05
C VAL A 146 6.74 9.31 -2.06
N HIS A 147 7.54 8.71 -1.18
CA HIS A 147 8.20 9.41 -0.08
C HIS A 147 7.23 10.14 0.86
N VAL A 148 6.07 9.52 1.09
CA VAL A 148 5.07 9.96 2.06
C VAL A 148 5.07 8.99 3.24
N ALA A 149 5.34 9.51 4.42
CA ALA A 149 5.15 8.79 5.69
C ALA A 149 3.65 8.64 5.98
N TYR A 150 3.30 7.87 7.02
CA TYR A 150 1.90 7.64 7.36
C TYR A 150 1.17 8.96 7.69
N GLU A 151 1.82 9.86 8.43
CA GLU A 151 1.26 11.18 8.77
C GLU A 151 1.01 12.08 7.55
N ASP A 152 1.81 11.92 6.49
CA ASP A 152 1.65 12.70 5.24
C ASP A 152 0.40 12.22 4.48
N ALA A 153 0.20 10.90 4.42
CA ALA A 153 -0.96 10.27 3.80
C ALA A 153 -2.26 10.61 4.56
N GLU A 154 -2.23 10.55 5.90
CA GLU A 154 -3.37 10.89 6.75
C GLU A 154 -3.73 12.39 6.65
N ALA A 155 -2.72 13.27 6.64
CA ALA A 155 -2.94 14.71 6.47
C ALA A 155 -3.57 15.05 5.10
N TYR A 156 -3.09 14.42 4.02
CA TYR A 156 -3.68 14.56 2.69
C TYR A 156 -5.13 14.07 2.69
N ALA A 157 -5.38 12.85 3.20
CA ALA A 157 -6.72 12.25 3.17
C ALA A 157 -7.72 13.16 3.90
N LYS A 158 -7.36 13.67 5.08
CA LYS A 158 -8.17 14.61 5.84
C LYS A 158 -8.46 15.91 5.08
N TRP A 159 -7.45 16.51 4.44
CA TRP A 159 -7.65 17.72 3.62
C TRP A 159 -8.60 17.46 2.45
N ALA A 160 -8.50 16.27 1.84
CA ALA A 160 -9.36 15.87 0.74
C ALA A 160 -10.80 15.51 1.16
N GLY A 161 -11.11 15.51 2.46
CA GLY A 161 -12.41 15.06 2.99
C GLY A 161 -12.59 13.55 2.97
N LYS A 162 -11.49 12.79 3.01
CA LYS A 162 -11.42 11.34 2.90
C LYS A 162 -10.66 10.73 4.09
N GLU A 163 -10.47 9.41 4.04
CA GLU A 163 -9.64 8.67 4.99
C GLU A 163 -8.80 7.59 4.28
N LEU A 164 -7.88 6.94 5.01
CA LEU A 164 -7.15 5.77 4.51
C LEU A 164 -7.97 4.50 4.76
N PRO A 165 -7.88 3.46 3.90
CA PRO A 165 -8.58 2.20 4.12
C PRO A 165 -7.99 1.40 5.30
N THR A 166 -8.82 0.58 5.94
CA THR A 166 -8.31 -0.53 6.76
C THR A 166 -7.59 -1.55 5.88
N GLU A 167 -6.79 -2.40 6.50
CA GLU A 167 -6.20 -3.55 5.81
C GLU A 167 -7.30 -4.44 5.19
N ALA A 168 -8.38 -4.69 5.94
CA ALA A 168 -9.48 -5.53 5.49
C ALA A 168 -10.23 -4.91 4.31
N GLU A 169 -10.54 -3.61 4.37
CA GLU A 169 -11.17 -2.87 3.27
C GLU A 169 -10.28 -2.89 2.03
N TRP A 170 -8.98 -2.62 2.20
CA TRP A 170 -8.02 -2.65 1.12
C TRP A 170 -7.95 -4.03 0.45
N GLU A 171 -7.85 -5.11 1.23
CA GLU A 171 -7.74 -6.46 0.67
C GLU A 171 -9.05 -6.92 0.00
N PHE A 172 -10.20 -6.62 0.61
CA PHE A 172 -11.50 -6.87 0.00
C PHE A 172 -11.63 -6.17 -1.36
N ALA A 173 -11.25 -4.89 -1.40
CA ALA A 173 -11.24 -4.09 -2.61
C ALA A 173 -10.26 -4.64 -3.66
N ALA A 174 -9.05 -5.02 -3.24
CA ALA A 174 -8.01 -5.57 -4.12
C ALA A 174 -8.43 -6.89 -4.78
N ARG A 175 -9.17 -7.74 -4.07
CA ARG A 175 -9.70 -9.00 -4.59
C ARG A 175 -10.72 -8.82 -5.72
N GLY A 176 -11.34 -7.65 -5.86
CA GLY A 176 -12.17 -7.32 -7.02
C GLY A 176 -13.36 -8.27 -7.23
N GLY A 177 -13.89 -8.86 -6.16
CA GLY A 177 -14.98 -9.84 -6.22
C GLY A 177 -14.54 -11.30 -6.41
N LEU A 178 -13.24 -11.58 -6.50
CA LEU A 178 -12.70 -12.94 -6.57
C LEU A 178 -12.46 -13.52 -5.17
N GLU A 179 -13.02 -14.70 -4.89
CA GLU A 179 -12.76 -15.42 -3.63
C GLU A 179 -11.49 -16.29 -3.78
N GLY A 180 -10.49 -16.06 -2.93
CA GLY A 180 -9.31 -16.92 -2.84
C GLY A 180 -8.28 -16.84 -3.97
N ALA A 181 -8.47 -16.00 -4.98
CA ALA A 181 -7.52 -15.79 -6.08
C ALA A 181 -6.16 -15.26 -5.59
N GLU A 182 -5.08 -15.63 -6.27
CA GLU A 182 -3.71 -15.21 -5.93
C GLU A 182 -3.45 -13.72 -6.22
N PHE A 183 -3.99 -13.20 -7.32
CA PHE A 183 -3.83 -11.82 -7.79
C PHE A 183 -5.20 -11.12 -7.94
N PRO A 184 -5.25 -9.77 -8.06
CA PRO A 184 -6.50 -9.04 -8.32
C PRO A 184 -7.28 -9.49 -9.57
N TRP A 185 -6.62 -10.20 -10.49
CA TRP A 185 -7.17 -10.63 -11.79
C TRP A 185 -7.28 -12.16 -11.94
N GLY A 186 -6.88 -12.95 -10.94
CA GLY A 186 -6.91 -14.42 -11.03
C GLY A 186 -5.66 -15.08 -10.44
N ASP A 187 -5.34 -16.29 -10.90
CA ASP A 187 -4.26 -17.10 -10.34
C ASP A 187 -2.97 -17.13 -11.19
N GLU A 188 -3.03 -16.63 -12.43
CA GLU A 188 -1.86 -16.52 -13.30
C GLU A 188 -1.26 -15.11 -13.23
N LEU A 189 0.06 -15.01 -13.07
CA LEU A 189 0.75 -13.72 -12.95
C LEU A 189 0.70 -12.92 -14.26
N THR A 190 0.90 -13.60 -15.39
CA THR A 190 0.93 -13.01 -16.73
C THR A 190 -0.01 -13.77 -17.68
N PRO A 191 -1.35 -13.66 -17.49
CA PRO A 191 -2.32 -14.35 -18.33
C PRO A 191 -2.12 -13.96 -19.79
N ASP A 192 -2.06 -14.96 -20.67
CA ASP A 192 -1.78 -14.79 -22.11
C ASP A 192 -0.47 -14.04 -22.41
N GLY A 193 0.49 -14.08 -21.48
CA GLY A 193 1.76 -13.35 -21.58
C GLY A 193 1.66 -11.85 -21.33
N MET A 194 0.52 -11.35 -20.84
CA MET A 194 0.30 -9.93 -20.55
C MET A 194 0.76 -9.58 -19.13
N HIS A 195 1.56 -8.53 -18.99
CA HIS A 195 1.85 -7.95 -17.68
C HIS A 195 0.63 -7.21 -17.14
N MET A 196 0.16 -7.61 -15.96
CA MET A 196 -1.06 -7.07 -15.32
C MET A 196 -0.78 -6.05 -14.22
N ALA A 197 0.49 -5.84 -13.88
CA ALA A 197 0.95 -4.88 -12.88
C ALA A 197 2.40 -4.48 -13.15
N ASN A 198 2.77 -3.28 -12.70
CA ASN A 198 4.16 -2.82 -12.67
C ASN A 198 4.92 -3.53 -11.53
N THR A 199 5.85 -4.40 -11.89
CA THR A 199 6.65 -5.23 -10.97
C THR A 199 8.09 -5.34 -11.49
N TRP A 200 8.96 -6.11 -10.84
CA TRP A 200 10.32 -6.33 -11.33
C TRP A 200 10.40 -7.60 -12.18
N GLN A 201 10.91 -7.48 -13.41
CA GLN A 201 11.26 -8.62 -14.26
C GLN A 201 12.79 -8.77 -14.39
N GLY A 202 13.27 -10.00 -14.46
CA GLY A 202 14.72 -10.29 -14.43
C GLY A 202 15.27 -10.50 -13.02
N GLU A 203 16.58 -10.28 -12.84
CA GLU A 203 17.29 -10.59 -11.61
C GLU A 203 17.38 -9.39 -10.68
N PHE A 204 16.49 -9.35 -9.69
CA PHE A 204 16.56 -8.39 -8.59
C PHE A 204 17.89 -8.53 -7.81
N PRO A 205 18.53 -7.44 -7.35
CA PRO A 205 18.20 -6.02 -7.50
C PRO A 205 19.02 -5.29 -8.58
N TYR A 206 19.61 -6.00 -9.54
CA TYR A 206 20.62 -5.42 -10.44
C TYR A 206 20.21 -5.39 -11.91
N ARG A 207 19.34 -6.31 -12.34
CA ARG A 207 18.86 -6.42 -13.72
C ARG A 207 17.34 -6.41 -13.78
N ASN A 208 16.75 -5.27 -14.15
CA ASN A 208 15.35 -5.14 -14.51
C ASN A 208 15.22 -5.20 -16.05
N THR A 209 14.48 -6.17 -16.59
CA THR A 209 14.29 -6.33 -18.04
C THR A 209 13.25 -5.37 -18.63
N LEU A 210 12.43 -4.74 -17.79
CA LEU A 210 11.41 -3.76 -18.21
C LEU A 210 10.36 -4.34 -19.16
N ASP A 211 10.03 -5.62 -19.00
CA ASP A 211 9.07 -6.30 -19.87
C ASP A 211 7.65 -5.73 -19.69
N ASP A 212 7.34 -5.17 -18.52
CA ASP A 212 6.10 -4.42 -18.26
C ASP A 212 6.15 -2.94 -18.72
N GLY A 213 7.29 -2.47 -19.22
CA GLY A 213 7.51 -1.13 -19.73
C GLY A 213 8.02 -0.08 -18.73
N PHE A 214 8.22 -0.40 -17.45
CA PHE A 214 8.56 0.59 -16.42
C PHE A 214 9.73 0.18 -15.51
N GLU A 215 10.73 1.07 -15.37
CA GLU A 215 11.86 0.84 -14.42
C GLU A 215 11.53 1.27 -12.99
N TYR A 216 10.67 2.27 -12.86
CA TYR A 216 10.23 2.85 -11.59
C TYR A 216 8.70 2.82 -11.54
N THR A 217 8.06 3.80 -10.90
CA THR A 217 6.59 3.91 -10.93
C THR A 217 6.07 4.10 -12.35
N ALA A 218 4.87 3.58 -12.59
CA ALA A 218 4.08 3.83 -13.80
C ALA A 218 3.04 4.93 -13.51
N PRO A 219 2.54 5.65 -14.54
CA PRO A 219 1.32 6.45 -14.39
C PRO A 219 0.21 5.60 -13.77
N VAL A 220 -0.59 6.19 -12.88
CA VAL A 220 -1.68 5.46 -12.24
C VAL A 220 -2.68 4.97 -13.29
N GLY A 221 -3.17 3.74 -13.14
CA GLY A 221 -4.08 3.12 -14.12
C GLY A 221 -3.44 2.70 -15.44
N SER A 222 -2.11 2.51 -15.49
CA SER A 222 -1.42 2.00 -16.69
C SER A 222 -1.77 0.55 -17.02
N PHE A 223 -2.18 -0.24 -16.02
CA PHE A 223 -2.53 -1.66 -16.15
C PHE A 223 -4.05 -1.86 -16.03
N PRO A 224 -4.61 -3.01 -16.40
CA PRO A 224 -6.05 -3.25 -16.29
C PRO A 224 -6.58 -3.10 -14.87
N ALA A 225 -7.82 -2.60 -14.73
CA ALA A 225 -8.51 -2.58 -13.45
C ALA A 225 -8.96 -3.99 -13.03
N ASN A 226 -9.13 -4.20 -11.73
CA ASN A 226 -9.73 -5.42 -11.19
C ASN A 226 -11.27 -5.42 -11.37
N GLY A 227 -11.95 -6.48 -10.87
CA GLY A 227 -13.40 -6.63 -11.02
C GLY A 227 -14.26 -5.56 -10.34
N TYR A 228 -13.69 -4.70 -9.49
CA TYR A 228 -14.36 -3.53 -8.91
C TYR A 228 -14.00 -2.21 -9.60
N GLY A 229 -13.21 -2.23 -10.67
CA GLY A 229 -12.79 -1.02 -11.38
C GLY A 229 -11.63 -0.27 -10.72
N LEU A 230 -10.89 -0.92 -9.80
CA LEU A 230 -9.73 -0.35 -9.14
C LEU A 230 -8.45 -0.68 -9.88
N TYR A 231 -7.56 0.29 -9.97
CA TYR A 231 -6.24 0.18 -10.60
C TYR A 231 -5.13 0.09 -9.56
N ASP A 232 -3.97 -0.42 -9.97
CA ASP A 232 -2.76 -0.45 -9.15
C ASP A 232 -2.94 -1.20 -7.81
N MET A 233 -3.90 -2.14 -7.71
CA MET A 233 -4.11 -2.98 -6.51
C MET A 233 -3.05 -4.08 -6.37
N ALA A 234 -2.12 -4.18 -7.31
CA ALA A 234 -0.91 -4.97 -7.24
C ALA A 234 0.23 -4.21 -7.95
N GLY A 235 1.41 -4.20 -7.34
CA GLY A 235 2.59 -3.55 -7.90
C GLY A 235 2.53 -2.02 -7.87
N ASN A 236 3.31 -1.38 -8.75
CA ASN A 236 3.53 0.07 -8.84
C ASN A 236 4.10 0.68 -7.55
N VAL A 237 3.28 0.90 -6.52
CA VAL A 237 3.70 1.34 -5.19
C VAL A 237 2.95 0.58 -4.11
N TRP A 238 3.65 0.33 -3.00
CA TRP A 238 3.03 -0.09 -1.75
C TRP A 238 2.02 0.96 -1.30
N GLN A 239 1.06 0.55 -0.47
CA GLN A 239 -0.04 1.42 -0.08
C GLN A 239 -0.27 1.37 1.43
N TRP A 240 -0.29 2.54 2.07
CA TRP A 240 -0.61 2.68 3.48
C TRP A 240 -2.05 2.23 3.79
N THR A 241 -2.23 1.59 4.93
CA THR A 241 -3.53 1.27 5.54
C THR A 241 -3.55 1.72 7.00
N THR A 242 -4.73 1.79 7.61
CA THR A 242 -4.89 2.30 8.98
C THR A 242 -4.49 1.32 10.08
N ASP A 243 -4.23 0.06 9.76
CA ASP A 243 -4.10 -0.99 10.77
C ASP A 243 -2.71 -1.01 11.38
N TRP A 244 -2.62 -1.12 12.70
CA TRP A 244 -1.34 -1.39 13.36
C TRP A 244 -0.92 -2.83 13.07
N TYR A 245 0.34 -3.02 12.70
CA TYR A 245 0.84 -4.33 12.29
C TYR A 245 0.87 -5.31 13.47
N GLN A 246 0.31 -6.50 13.24
CA GLN A 246 0.49 -7.70 14.06
C GLN A 246 0.60 -8.94 13.16
N GLU A 247 1.19 -10.01 13.68
CA GLU A 247 1.13 -11.31 13.02
C GLU A 247 -0.31 -11.85 13.03
N HIS A 248 -0.81 -12.34 11.89
CA HIS A 248 -2.16 -12.92 11.80
C HIS A 248 -2.36 -14.12 12.74
N GLY A 249 -1.31 -14.86 13.06
CA GLY A 249 -1.35 -15.96 14.04
C GLY A 249 -1.77 -15.55 15.46
N GLN A 250 -1.81 -14.25 15.76
CA GLN A 250 -2.30 -13.69 17.02
C GLN A 250 -3.80 -13.32 16.99
N ILE A 251 -4.54 -13.69 15.94
CA ILE A 251 -5.99 -13.49 15.87
C ILE A 251 -6.66 -14.59 16.71
N ASP A 252 -7.10 -14.24 17.93
CA ASP A 252 -7.59 -15.14 18.98
C ASP A 252 -8.82 -16.00 18.63
N SER A 253 -9.49 -15.78 17.49
CA SER A 253 -10.63 -16.63 17.11
C SER A 253 -10.96 -16.64 15.61
N PRO A 254 -10.47 -17.63 14.83
CA PRO A 254 -10.92 -17.85 13.46
C PRO A 254 -12.33 -18.47 13.38
N CYS A 255 -12.99 -18.80 14.50
CA CYS A 255 -14.30 -19.47 14.49
C CYS A 255 -15.49 -18.55 14.19
N CYS A 256 -15.31 -17.22 14.29
CA CYS A 256 -16.33 -16.22 14.05
C CYS A 256 -15.85 -15.22 12.98
N THR A 257 -16.73 -14.89 12.02
CA THR A 257 -16.47 -13.82 11.06
C THR A 257 -16.20 -12.51 11.81
N VAL A 258 -15.05 -11.89 11.55
CA VAL A 258 -14.68 -10.61 12.19
C VAL A 258 -15.21 -9.45 11.35
N ASP A 259 -15.84 -8.46 11.99
CA ASP A 259 -16.36 -7.26 11.33
C ASP A 259 -15.27 -6.17 11.31
N ASN A 260 -14.79 -5.83 10.11
CA ASN A 260 -13.78 -4.82 9.79
C ASN A 260 -12.67 -4.65 10.86
N PRO A 261 -11.79 -5.66 11.04
CA PRO A 261 -10.74 -5.63 12.05
C PRO A 261 -9.82 -4.42 11.87
N ARG A 262 -9.21 -3.96 12.98
CA ARG A 262 -8.37 -2.75 13.04
C ARG A 262 -6.89 -3.04 13.36
N GLY A 263 -6.50 -4.31 13.26
CA GLY A 263 -5.16 -4.79 13.62
C GLY A 263 -4.87 -4.72 15.12
N ALA A 264 -3.58 -4.55 15.44
CA ALA A 264 -3.07 -4.53 16.81
C ALA A 264 -3.36 -3.22 17.55
N LYS A 265 -2.96 -3.15 18.83
CA LYS A 265 -2.75 -1.87 19.49
C LYS A 265 -1.43 -1.24 19.01
N ARG A 266 -1.35 0.09 19.07
CA ARG A 266 -0.17 0.85 18.64
C ARG A 266 1.12 0.37 19.33
N GLU A 267 1.05 0.21 20.64
CA GLU A 267 2.16 -0.19 21.50
C GLU A 267 2.69 -1.60 21.22
N ASP A 268 1.83 -2.48 20.68
CA ASP A 268 2.18 -3.87 20.35
C ASP A 268 2.84 -3.98 18.96
N SER A 269 2.86 -2.88 18.19
CA SER A 269 3.36 -2.86 16.81
C SER A 269 4.80 -2.38 16.65
N LEU A 270 5.60 -2.44 17.71
CA LEU A 270 7.03 -2.12 17.69
C LEU A 270 7.84 -3.25 17.02
N ASP A 271 8.99 -2.93 16.40
CA ASP A 271 9.88 -3.96 15.84
C ASP A 271 10.66 -4.67 16.96
N PRO A 272 10.41 -5.96 17.24
CA PRO A 272 11.09 -6.67 18.32
C PRO A 272 12.60 -6.80 18.09
N ARG A 273 13.08 -6.63 16.86
CA ARG A 273 14.51 -6.70 16.52
C ARG A 273 15.25 -5.39 16.81
N GLN A 274 14.52 -4.30 17.05
CA GLN A 274 15.07 -2.97 17.30
C GLN A 274 14.44 -2.37 18.58
N PRO A 275 14.67 -2.97 19.76
CA PRO A 275 13.97 -2.59 20.99
C PRO A 275 14.23 -1.15 21.45
N ALA A 276 15.33 -0.54 21.00
CA ALA A 276 15.66 0.86 21.27
C ALA A 276 14.83 1.86 20.44
N ILE A 277 14.27 1.43 19.31
CA ILE A 277 13.44 2.26 18.44
C ILE A 277 11.98 2.06 18.82
N ARG A 278 11.33 3.13 19.29
CA ARG A 278 9.95 3.09 19.82
C ARG A 278 8.91 3.59 18.80
N ILE A 279 9.22 3.44 17.53
CA ILE A 279 8.35 3.84 16.42
C ILE A 279 7.44 2.64 16.05
N PRO A 280 6.10 2.80 16.15
CA PRO A 280 5.17 1.74 15.78
C PRO A 280 5.03 1.60 14.26
N ARG A 281 4.50 0.46 13.82
CA ARG A 281 4.40 0.12 12.40
C ARG A 281 2.95 -0.03 11.97
N LYS A 282 2.62 0.50 10.80
CA LYS A 282 1.33 0.22 10.15
C LYS A 282 1.50 -0.87 9.10
N VAL A 283 0.40 -1.47 8.69
CA VAL A 283 0.38 -2.41 7.58
C VAL A 283 0.45 -1.65 6.26
N MET A 284 1.34 -2.08 5.37
CA MET A 284 1.30 -1.72 3.95
C MET A 284 0.92 -2.93 3.10
N LYS A 285 0.19 -2.67 2.01
CA LYS A 285 -0.36 -3.69 1.10
C LYS A 285 0.00 -3.42 -0.37
N GLY A 286 -0.14 -4.44 -1.21
CA GLY A 286 -0.11 -4.32 -2.67
C GLY A 286 1.23 -4.54 -3.37
N GLY A 287 2.37 -4.51 -2.67
CA GLY A 287 3.67 -4.62 -3.33
C GLY A 287 4.03 -3.37 -4.14
N SER A 288 5.12 -3.41 -4.90
CA SER A 288 5.58 -2.26 -5.70
C SER A 288 6.25 -2.71 -7.00
N HIS A 289 6.66 -1.74 -7.83
CA HIS A 289 7.52 -1.96 -9.01
C HIS A 289 8.86 -2.66 -8.70
N LEU A 290 9.25 -2.79 -7.42
CA LEU A 290 10.46 -3.49 -6.99
C LEU A 290 10.21 -4.94 -6.56
N CYS A 291 8.96 -5.38 -6.51
CA CYS A 291 8.63 -6.75 -6.13
C CYS A 291 8.91 -7.70 -7.29
N ALA A 292 9.70 -8.74 -7.05
CA ALA A 292 10.20 -9.68 -8.04
C ALA A 292 9.86 -11.13 -7.67
N PRO A 293 9.51 -12.01 -8.63
CA PRO A 293 9.27 -13.43 -8.35
C PRO A 293 10.40 -14.14 -7.60
N ASN A 294 11.65 -13.73 -7.85
CA ASN A 294 12.86 -14.31 -7.27
C ASN A 294 13.27 -13.71 -5.91
N TYR A 295 12.51 -12.76 -5.36
CA TYR A 295 12.84 -12.10 -4.09
C TYR A 295 11.62 -11.75 -3.22
N CYS A 296 10.65 -11.02 -3.79
CA CYS A 296 9.49 -10.51 -3.07
C CYS A 296 8.22 -10.63 -3.91
N ARG A 297 7.39 -11.64 -3.63
CA ARG A 297 6.09 -11.90 -4.27
C ARG A 297 4.93 -11.26 -3.50
N ARG A 298 5.09 -9.99 -3.09
CA ARG A 298 4.09 -9.28 -2.28
C ARG A 298 3.13 -8.40 -3.09
N TYR A 299 3.11 -8.53 -4.41
CA TYR A 299 2.08 -7.96 -5.30
C TYR A 299 0.77 -8.78 -5.33
N ARG A 300 0.43 -9.43 -4.20
CA ARG A 300 -0.78 -10.25 -4.04
C ARG A 300 -1.70 -9.58 -3.02
N PRO A 301 -3.04 -9.67 -3.14
CA PRO A 301 -3.95 -9.04 -2.20
C PRO A 301 -3.71 -9.46 -0.74
N ALA A 302 -3.45 -10.75 -0.50
CA ALA A 302 -3.17 -11.29 0.83
C ALA A 302 -1.84 -10.80 1.43
N ALA A 303 -0.89 -10.39 0.59
CA ALA A 303 0.43 -10.01 1.05
C ALA A 303 0.41 -8.70 1.84
N ARG A 304 1.24 -8.66 2.88
CA ARG A 304 1.33 -7.56 3.83
C ARG A 304 2.75 -7.39 4.33
N MET A 305 3.09 -6.19 4.78
CA MET A 305 4.37 -5.90 5.41
C MET A 305 4.20 -4.80 6.46
N ALA A 306 5.00 -4.86 7.51
CA ALA A 306 5.08 -3.80 8.52
C ALA A 306 5.96 -2.66 8.01
N GLN A 307 5.49 -1.42 8.14
CA GLN A 307 6.27 -0.22 7.82
C GLN A 307 6.21 0.77 8.99
N PRO A 308 7.36 1.25 9.51
CA PRO A 308 7.40 2.29 10.54
C PRO A 308 6.71 3.57 10.07
N VAL A 309 5.86 4.15 10.92
CA VAL A 309 4.97 5.26 10.53
C VAL A 309 5.69 6.54 10.10
N ASP A 310 6.93 6.75 10.54
CA ASP A 310 7.74 7.92 10.23
C ASP A 310 8.61 7.73 8.97
N THR A 311 8.72 6.49 8.49
CA THR A 311 9.67 6.13 7.45
C THR A 311 8.99 6.18 6.09
N SER A 312 9.44 7.11 5.26
CA SER A 312 9.01 7.26 3.88
C SER A 312 10.00 6.57 2.92
N THR A 313 9.50 6.04 1.79
CA THR A 313 10.32 5.30 0.83
C THR A 313 9.94 5.61 -0.63
N SER A 314 10.85 5.32 -1.58
CA SER A 314 10.65 5.62 -3.02
C SER A 314 9.62 4.72 -3.73
N HIS A 315 8.92 3.86 -3.00
CA HIS A 315 7.96 2.91 -3.57
C HIS A 315 6.68 2.75 -2.74
N LEU A 316 6.36 3.71 -1.88
CA LEU A 316 5.21 3.66 -0.96
C LEU A 316 4.37 4.93 -1.13
N GLY A 317 3.11 4.74 -1.50
CA GLY A 317 2.05 5.75 -1.63
C GLY A 317 0.79 5.31 -0.89
N PHE A 318 -0.40 5.69 -1.38
CA PHE A 318 -1.68 5.35 -0.73
C PHE A 318 -2.90 5.60 -1.64
N HIS A 319 -4.02 4.98 -1.26
CA HIS A 319 -5.38 5.29 -1.72
C HIS A 319 -6.18 5.93 -0.59
N CYS A 320 -7.26 6.62 -0.95
CA CYS A 320 -8.24 7.11 0.01
C CYS A 320 -9.62 6.48 -0.20
N ILE A 321 -10.42 6.46 0.87
CA ILE A 321 -11.81 5.99 0.90
C ILE A 321 -12.75 7.00 1.54
N VAL A 322 -14.05 6.75 1.43
CA VAL A 322 -15.15 7.44 2.14
C VAL A 322 -16.24 6.41 2.45
N HIS A 323 -16.70 6.31 3.70
CA HIS A 323 -17.87 5.50 4.09
C HIS A 323 -19.21 6.18 3.83
#